data_AF-A0A847WU01-F1
#
_entry.id   AF-A0A847WU01-F1
#
_cell.length_a   1.000
_cell.length_b   1.000
_cell.length_c   1.000
_cell.angle_alpha   90.00
_cell.angle_beta   90.00
_cell.angle_gamma   90.00
#
_symmetry.space_group_name_H-M   'P 1'
#
loop_
_entity.id
_entity.type
_entity.pdbx_description
1 polymer ?
#
loop_
_entity_poly.entity_id
_entity_poly.type
_entity_poly.pdbx_seq_one_letter_code
_entity_poly.pdbx_strand_id
1 'polypeptide(L)'
;IDFIGYSDDFRYFAFEEFGIQDGSGFAYSNVYVIDLPADRWLAKTPIRVQAEDEATGLGAVRAEALGKAQSHIETLNISVPADLIVLHGDGAPDREAKALEFGIPGYLPSMLLEEFELSLSTKPATTNDPCEEWFGTEAQGFALTLTDENGERIVHDDGEKLPASRGCAFNYRLYGVVMPFYTLSLEHAVAIVSVYPGGFEGPDRRFLAVPLGQ
;
A
#
# COMPACT_ATOMS: atom_id res chain seq x y z
N ILE A 1 -7.43 5.59 -0.09
CA ILE A 1 -6.57 5.12 1.01
C ILE A 1 -6.60 6.16 2.12
N ASP A 2 -6.56 5.73 3.38
CA ASP A 2 -6.40 6.58 4.56
C ASP A 2 -5.29 5.98 5.43
N PHE A 3 -4.45 6.80 6.05
CA PHE A 3 -3.38 6.31 6.91
C PHE A 3 -3.81 6.42 8.37
N ILE A 4 -3.93 5.27 9.04
CA ILE A 4 -4.36 5.22 10.45
C ILE A 4 -3.19 5.62 11.34
N GLY A 5 -1.99 5.15 11.04
CA GLY A 5 -0.77 5.57 11.73
C GLY A 5 0.17 4.41 12.05
N TYR A 6 1.05 4.67 13.01
CA TYR A 6 2.05 3.75 13.52
C TYR A 6 1.86 3.47 15.01
N SER A 7 2.34 2.31 15.48
CA SER A 7 2.53 2.06 16.90
C SER A 7 3.60 2.99 17.50
N ASP A 8 3.56 3.19 18.82
CA ASP A 8 4.51 4.06 19.53
C ASP A 8 5.98 3.62 19.36
N ASP A 9 6.22 2.34 19.12
CA ASP A 9 7.54 1.76 18.83
C ASP A 9 7.85 1.66 17.32
N PHE A 10 6.98 2.23 16.48
CA PHE A 10 7.01 2.23 15.01
C PHE A 10 7.05 0.85 14.35
N ARG A 11 6.86 -0.23 15.11
CA ARG A 11 6.89 -1.59 14.59
C ARG A 11 5.71 -1.89 13.67
N TYR A 12 4.53 -1.37 14.01
CA TYR A 12 3.30 -1.62 13.30
C TYR A 12 2.87 -0.40 12.51
N PHE A 13 2.44 -0.61 11.27
CA PHE A 13 1.82 0.41 10.42
C PHE A 13 0.40 -0.03 10.05
N ALA A 14 -0.57 0.87 10.13
CA ALA A 14 -1.95 0.61 9.76
C ALA A 14 -2.49 1.62 8.75
N PHE A 15 -3.29 1.12 7.81
CA PHE A 15 -3.96 1.94 6.81
C PHE A 15 -5.30 1.32 6.43
N GLU A 16 -6.17 2.16 5.87
CA GLU A 16 -7.47 1.79 5.32
C GLU A 16 -7.48 1.96 3.80
N GLU A 17 -7.96 0.95 3.09
CA GLU A 17 -8.34 1.05 1.69
C GLU A 17 -9.87 0.96 1.60
N PHE A 18 -10.50 1.87 0.85
CA PHE A 18 -11.94 1.93 0.74
C PHE A 18 -12.36 2.45 -0.63
N GLY A 19 -13.59 2.16 -1.03
CA GLY A 19 -14.14 2.60 -2.30
C GLY A 19 -15.54 2.07 -2.55
N ILE A 20 -16.00 2.21 -3.78
CA ILE A 20 -17.27 1.66 -4.29
C ILE A 20 -16.92 0.74 -5.46
N GLN A 21 -17.47 -0.47 -5.46
CA GLN A 21 -17.29 -1.41 -6.58
C GLN A 21 -18.03 -0.91 -7.81
N ASP A 22 -17.38 -0.96 -8.97
CA ASP A 22 -17.93 -0.44 -10.23
C ASP A 22 -19.20 -1.19 -10.64
N GLY A 23 -19.18 -2.53 -10.60
CA GLY A 23 -20.29 -3.34 -11.11
C GLY A 23 -21.49 -3.53 -10.18
N SER A 24 -21.29 -3.47 -8.86
CA SER A 24 -22.37 -3.64 -7.88
C SER A 24 -22.82 -2.32 -7.25
N GLY A 25 -22.00 -1.27 -7.32
CA GLY A 25 -22.21 -0.05 -6.53
C GLY A 25 -22.01 -0.24 -5.02
N PHE A 26 -21.50 -1.40 -4.57
CA PHE A 26 -21.37 -1.69 -3.14
C PHE A 26 -20.12 -1.02 -2.57
N ALA A 27 -20.31 -0.28 -1.49
CA ALA A 27 -19.20 0.27 -0.74
C ALA A 27 -18.38 -0.82 -0.04
N TYR A 28 -17.07 -0.63 0.05
CA TYR A 28 -16.17 -1.51 0.79
C TYR A 28 -15.15 -0.71 1.60
N SER A 29 -14.64 -1.33 2.66
CA SER A 29 -13.50 -0.85 3.44
C SER A 29 -12.67 -2.02 3.97
N ASN A 30 -11.35 -1.91 3.82
CA ASN A 30 -10.35 -2.88 4.22
C ASN A 30 -9.34 -2.19 5.14
N VAL A 31 -9.22 -2.63 6.39
CA VAL A 31 -8.20 -2.13 7.32
C VAL A 31 -7.06 -3.14 7.45
N TYR A 32 -5.84 -2.69 7.17
CA TYR A 32 -4.61 -3.49 7.22
C TYR A 32 -3.78 -3.06 8.43
N VAL A 33 -3.10 -4.02 9.07
CA VAL A 33 -2.05 -3.76 10.06
C VAL A 33 -0.84 -4.60 9.68
N ILE A 34 0.33 -3.97 9.53
CA ILE A 34 1.56 -4.60 9.05
C ILE A 34 2.59 -4.60 10.16
N ASP A 35 3.19 -5.76 10.42
CA ASP A 35 4.42 -5.90 11.23
C ASP A 35 5.61 -5.58 10.34
N LEU A 36 6.15 -4.35 10.41
CA LEU A 36 7.15 -3.85 9.45
C LEU A 36 8.43 -4.68 9.41
N PRO A 37 9.06 -5.08 10.53
CA PRO A 37 10.27 -5.90 10.50
C PRO A 37 10.03 -7.31 9.93
N ALA A 38 8.80 -7.81 10.00
CA ALA A 38 8.44 -9.14 9.53
C ALA A 38 7.81 -9.13 8.14
N ASP A 39 7.64 -7.95 7.54
CA ASP A 39 6.99 -7.70 6.25
C ASP A 39 5.75 -8.56 6.01
N ARG A 40 4.79 -8.47 6.96
CA ARG A 40 3.56 -9.26 6.89
C ARG A 40 2.40 -8.60 7.58
N TRP A 41 1.20 -8.98 7.16
CA TRP A 41 -0.01 -8.62 7.87
C TRP A 41 -0.04 -9.26 9.26
N LEU A 42 -0.53 -8.49 10.22
CA LEU A 42 -0.84 -9.00 11.53
C LEU A 42 -1.97 -10.03 11.43
N ALA A 43 -1.93 -11.07 12.26
CA ALA A 43 -2.98 -12.06 12.33
C ALA A 43 -4.36 -11.41 12.50
N LYS A 44 -5.36 -11.95 11.77
CA LYS A 44 -6.74 -11.42 11.69
C LYS A 44 -6.88 -10.08 10.95
N THR A 45 -5.83 -9.61 10.29
CA THR A 45 -5.89 -8.52 9.31
C THR A 45 -5.49 -9.04 7.92
N PRO A 46 -6.02 -8.46 6.83
CA PRO A 46 -6.94 -7.33 6.79
C PRO A 46 -8.34 -7.65 7.30
N ILE A 47 -8.96 -6.65 7.93
CA ILE A 47 -10.38 -6.64 8.25
C ILE A 47 -11.11 -6.12 7.02
N ARG A 48 -12.01 -6.92 6.47
CA ARG A 48 -12.75 -6.59 5.25
C ARG A 48 -14.22 -6.41 5.56
N VAL A 49 -14.79 -5.28 5.15
CA VAL A 49 -16.22 -4.98 5.25
C VAL A 49 -16.71 -4.53 3.87
N GLN A 50 -17.85 -5.06 3.47
CA GLN A 50 -18.52 -4.70 2.22
C GLN A 50 -20.01 -4.55 2.53
N ALA A 51 -20.65 -3.56 1.92
CA ALA A 51 -22.09 -3.44 1.94
C ALA A 51 -22.78 -4.64 1.27
N GLU A 52 -23.98 -4.96 1.75
CA GLU A 52 -24.85 -5.98 1.13
C GLU A 52 -25.60 -5.42 -0.09
N ASP A 53 -25.81 -4.10 -0.12
CA ASP A 53 -26.51 -3.37 -1.17
C ASP A 53 -26.00 -1.92 -1.32
N GLU A 54 -26.54 -1.19 -2.29
CA GLU A 54 -26.21 0.22 -2.56
C GLU A 54 -26.77 1.21 -1.52
N ALA A 55 -27.70 0.77 -0.64
CA ALA A 55 -28.31 1.66 0.35
C ALA A 55 -27.35 1.96 1.51
N THR A 56 -26.40 1.05 1.78
CA THR A 56 -25.38 1.26 2.81
C THR A 56 -24.25 2.13 2.27
N GLY A 57 -24.27 3.41 2.63
CA GLY A 57 -23.27 4.38 2.18
C GLY A 57 -21.85 4.11 2.69
N LEU A 58 -20.87 4.56 1.91
CA LEU A 58 -19.43 4.37 2.18
C LEU A 58 -19.00 4.76 3.60
N GLY A 59 -19.50 5.89 4.12
CA GLY A 59 -19.16 6.34 5.48
C GLY A 59 -19.53 5.32 6.57
N ALA A 60 -20.65 4.62 6.42
CA ALA A 60 -21.07 3.59 7.36
C ALA A 60 -20.17 2.35 7.29
N VAL A 61 -19.82 1.92 6.07
CA VAL A 61 -18.91 0.78 5.84
C VAL A 61 -17.53 1.05 6.42
N ARG A 62 -16.99 2.25 6.22
CA ARG A 62 -15.70 2.68 6.81
C ARG A 62 -15.75 2.68 8.34
N ALA A 63 -16.80 3.24 8.93
CA ALA A 63 -16.98 3.25 10.38
C ALA A 63 -17.08 1.84 10.98
N GLU A 64 -17.77 0.92 10.31
CA GLU A 64 -17.85 -0.48 10.71
C GLU A 64 -16.48 -1.18 10.65
N ALA A 65 -15.72 -0.97 9.56
CA ALA A 65 -14.38 -1.54 9.42
C ALA A 65 -13.43 -1.03 10.51
N LEU A 66 -13.44 0.27 10.79
CA LEU A 66 -12.66 0.86 11.87
C LEU A 66 -13.10 0.33 13.25
N GLY A 67 -14.40 0.21 13.49
CA GLY A 67 -14.93 -0.37 14.73
C GLY A 67 -14.47 -1.83 14.96
N LYS A 68 -14.39 -2.63 13.89
CA LYS A 68 -13.83 -3.99 13.95
C LYS A 68 -12.31 -3.98 14.17
N ALA A 69 -11.59 -2.97 13.66
CA ALA A 69 -10.15 -2.81 13.81
C ALA A 69 -9.73 -2.24 15.17
N GLN A 70 -10.66 -1.63 15.91
CA GLN A 70 -10.39 -0.89 17.14
C GLN A 70 -9.56 -1.69 18.15
N SER A 71 -9.87 -2.97 18.35
CA SER A 71 -9.11 -3.81 19.30
C SER A 71 -7.62 -3.96 18.92
N HIS A 72 -7.29 -4.01 17.63
CA HIS A 72 -5.91 -4.05 17.17
C HIS A 72 -5.23 -2.69 17.35
N ILE A 73 -5.92 -1.60 17.00
CA ILE A 73 -5.42 -0.22 17.14
C ILE A 73 -5.09 0.09 18.60
N GLU A 74 -5.99 -0.23 19.53
CA GLU A 74 -5.81 0.01 20.96
C GLU A 74 -4.73 -0.89 21.56
N THR A 75 -4.72 -2.19 21.25
CA THR A 75 -3.75 -3.13 21.83
C THR A 75 -2.31 -2.82 21.42
N LEU A 76 -2.12 -2.30 20.20
CA LEU A 76 -0.82 -1.98 19.64
C LEU A 76 -0.43 -0.50 19.81
N ASN A 77 -1.28 0.30 20.46
CA ASN A 77 -1.11 1.75 20.59
C ASN A 77 -0.80 2.43 19.25
N ILE A 78 -1.58 2.13 18.20
CA ILE A 78 -1.42 2.79 16.89
C ILE A 78 -1.96 4.21 17.01
N SER A 79 -1.08 5.15 17.35
CA SER A 79 -1.42 6.53 17.70
C SER A 79 -0.51 7.57 17.04
N VAL A 80 0.65 7.15 16.55
CA VAL A 80 1.61 8.03 15.89
C VAL A 80 1.11 8.34 14.47
N PRO A 81 0.92 9.60 14.08
CA PRO A 81 0.48 9.94 12.73
C PRO A 81 1.46 9.46 11.66
N ALA A 82 0.94 9.13 10.49
CA ALA A 82 1.75 8.86 9.31
C ALA A 82 1.92 10.14 8.48
N ASP A 83 3.17 10.51 8.19
CA ASP A 83 3.52 11.60 7.30
C ASP A 83 3.69 11.06 5.87
N LEU A 84 2.89 11.56 4.94
CA LEU A 84 3.08 11.36 3.51
C LEU A 84 4.13 12.34 2.99
N ILE A 85 5.37 11.88 2.86
CA ILE A 85 6.52 12.74 2.50
C ILE A 85 6.67 12.93 0.99
N VAL A 86 6.11 12.03 0.19
CA VAL A 86 6.00 12.19 -1.26
C VAL A 86 4.74 11.47 -1.77
N LEU A 87 4.11 12.03 -2.79
CA LEU A 87 2.88 11.53 -3.40
C LEU A 87 2.96 11.62 -4.93
N HIS A 88 2.77 10.49 -5.60
CA HIS A 88 2.38 10.43 -6.99
C HIS A 88 0.85 10.43 -7.08
N GLY A 89 0.27 11.62 -7.14
CA GLY A 89 -1.17 11.78 -7.17
C GLY A 89 -1.77 11.25 -8.48
N ASP A 90 -2.98 10.70 -8.43
CA ASP A 90 -3.63 10.11 -9.62
C ASP A 90 -3.88 11.11 -10.77
N GLY A 91 -3.88 12.41 -10.47
CA GLY A 91 -3.95 13.48 -11.46
C GLY A 91 -2.60 13.90 -12.05
N ALA A 92 -1.49 13.29 -11.62
CA ALA A 92 -0.16 13.60 -12.13
C ALA A 92 -0.01 13.17 -13.60
N PRO A 93 0.69 13.95 -14.43
CA PRO A 93 0.80 13.69 -15.86
C PRO A 93 1.68 12.48 -16.20
N ASP A 94 2.52 12.03 -15.27
CA ASP A 94 3.30 10.81 -15.45
C ASP A 94 2.36 9.58 -15.46
N ARG A 95 2.30 8.97 -16.64
CA ARG A 95 1.39 7.87 -16.93
C ARG A 95 1.90 6.52 -16.47
N GLU A 96 3.16 6.38 -16.06
CA GLU A 96 3.72 5.08 -15.66
C GLU A 96 3.89 4.98 -14.14
N ALA A 97 4.29 6.08 -13.47
CA ALA A 97 4.49 6.13 -12.01
C ALA A 97 5.42 5.00 -11.51
N LYS A 98 6.51 4.76 -12.24
CA LYS A 98 7.50 3.70 -11.95
C LYS A 98 8.72 4.22 -11.22
N ALA A 99 8.93 5.52 -11.16
CA ALA A 99 10.00 6.15 -10.40
C ALA A 99 9.43 7.23 -9.48
N LEU A 100 10.01 7.39 -8.30
CA LEU A 100 9.64 8.43 -7.34
C LEU A 100 10.88 8.94 -6.61
N GLU A 101 11.26 10.18 -6.88
CA GLU A 101 12.32 10.89 -6.15
C GLU A 101 11.73 11.60 -4.93
N PHE A 102 12.42 11.51 -3.79
CA PHE A 102 11.98 12.11 -2.54
C PHE A 102 13.14 12.28 -1.56
N GLY A 103 12.88 12.95 -0.45
CA GLY A 103 13.85 13.06 0.64
C GLY A 103 13.18 13.18 2.00
N ILE A 104 13.96 13.01 3.07
CA ILE A 104 13.49 13.23 4.43
C ILE A 104 13.31 14.74 4.64
N PRO A 105 12.10 15.25 4.94
CA PRO A 105 11.87 16.68 5.12
C PRO A 105 12.71 17.26 6.26
N GLY A 106 13.47 18.31 5.97
CA GLY A 106 14.23 19.07 6.96
C GLY A 106 13.41 20.17 7.64
N TYR A 107 14.07 20.95 8.50
CA TYR A 107 13.41 22.01 9.30
C TYR A 107 13.14 23.30 8.53
N LEU A 108 13.84 23.53 7.41
CA LEU A 108 13.70 24.73 6.58
C LEU A 108 12.93 24.40 5.30
N PRO A 109 12.22 25.37 4.70
CA PRO A 109 11.60 25.18 3.39
C PRO A 109 12.60 24.64 2.37
N SER A 110 12.20 23.60 1.64
CA SER A 110 13.02 22.93 0.61
C SER A 110 14.30 22.25 1.11
N MET A 111 14.52 22.14 2.42
CA MET A 111 15.62 21.36 2.97
C MET A 111 15.25 19.88 2.96
N LEU A 112 16.13 19.05 2.40
CA LEU A 112 16.11 17.60 2.54
C LEU A 112 17.31 17.19 3.38
N LEU A 113 17.11 16.28 4.34
CA LEU A 113 18.21 15.73 5.13
C LEU A 113 18.98 14.67 4.35
N GLU A 114 18.24 13.80 3.65
CA GLU A 114 18.73 12.74 2.78
C GLU A 114 17.79 12.65 1.57
N GLU A 115 18.32 12.20 0.43
CA GLU A 115 17.61 12.07 -0.85
C GLU A 115 17.61 10.60 -1.30
N PHE A 116 16.51 10.20 -1.92
CA PHE A 116 16.23 8.82 -2.30
C PHE A 116 15.49 8.76 -3.63
N GLU A 117 15.67 7.65 -4.33
CA GLU A 117 14.85 7.27 -5.49
C GLU A 117 14.25 5.88 -5.24
N LEU A 118 12.93 5.75 -5.44
CA LEU A 118 12.29 4.45 -5.60
C LEU A 118 12.09 4.16 -7.08
N SER A 119 12.49 2.96 -7.52
CA SER A 119 12.27 2.46 -8.87
C SER A 119 11.53 1.12 -8.85
N LEU A 120 10.43 1.05 -9.60
CA LEU A 120 9.55 -0.11 -9.71
C LEU A 120 9.70 -0.75 -11.08
N SER A 121 10.04 -2.04 -11.07
CA SER A 121 10.03 -2.89 -12.28
C SER A 121 8.99 -3.98 -12.15
N THR A 122 8.43 -4.42 -13.28
CA THR A 122 7.44 -5.50 -13.34
C THR A 122 7.96 -6.67 -14.15
N LYS A 123 7.55 -7.88 -13.78
CA LYS A 123 7.89 -9.13 -14.50
C LYS A 123 6.71 -10.09 -14.50
N PRO A 124 6.57 -10.97 -15.51
CA PRO A 124 5.58 -12.04 -15.48
C PRO A 124 5.74 -12.88 -14.21
N ALA A 125 4.62 -13.27 -13.62
CA ALA A 125 4.58 -14.10 -12.43
C ALA A 125 3.44 -15.11 -12.52
N THR A 126 3.63 -16.26 -11.87
CA THR A 126 2.60 -17.29 -11.75
C THR A 126 1.67 -16.99 -10.58
N THR A 127 0.41 -17.40 -10.68
CA THR A 127 -0.57 -17.33 -9.59
C THR A 127 -1.27 -18.68 -9.48
N ASN A 128 -2.15 -18.84 -8.49
CA ASN A 128 -3.04 -20.00 -8.45
C ASN A 128 -4.29 -19.80 -9.32
N ASP A 129 -4.54 -18.59 -9.79
CA ASP A 129 -5.71 -18.20 -10.57
C ASP A 129 -5.39 -18.25 -12.08
N PRO A 130 -6.31 -18.69 -12.94
CA PRO A 130 -6.08 -18.76 -14.38
C PRO A 130 -6.24 -17.37 -15.04
N CYS A 131 -5.29 -16.45 -14.77
CA CYS A 131 -5.39 -15.04 -15.15
C CYS A 131 -5.52 -14.81 -16.66
N GLU A 132 -4.80 -15.59 -17.48
CA GLU A 132 -4.90 -15.51 -18.94
C GLU A 132 -6.30 -15.92 -19.43
N GLU A 133 -6.91 -16.94 -18.82
CA GLU A 133 -8.25 -17.40 -19.20
C GLU A 133 -9.34 -16.43 -18.78
N TRP A 134 -9.21 -15.80 -17.60
CA TRP A 134 -10.22 -14.89 -17.05
C TRP A 134 -10.13 -13.48 -17.62
N PHE A 135 -8.91 -12.99 -17.86
CA PHE A 135 -8.66 -11.57 -18.17
C PHE A 135 -7.85 -11.35 -19.45
N GLY A 136 -7.39 -12.42 -20.13
CA GLY A 136 -6.57 -12.30 -21.34
C GLY A 136 -5.21 -11.64 -21.11
N THR A 137 -4.71 -11.71 -19.87
CA THR A 137 -3.40 -11.20 -19.49
C THR A 137 -2.73 -12.11 -18.47
N GLU A 138 -1.42 -12.30 -18.63
CA GLU A 138 -0.58 -12.91 -17.62
C GLU A 138 -0.52 -12.01 -16.38
N ALA A 139 -0.44 -12.63 -15.21
CA ALA A 139 -0.17 -11.89 -13.99
C ALA A 139 1.27 -11.37 -13.99
N GLN A 140 1.47 -10.23 -13.36
CA GLN A 140 2.73 -9.56 -13.16
C GLN A 140 3.04 -9.53 -11.66
N GLY A 141 4.30 -9.76 -11.30
CA GLY A 141 4.90 -9.35 -10.04
C GLY A 141 5.69 -8.07 -10.21
N PHE A 142 6.18 -7.52 -9.11
CA PHE A 142 7.09 -6.38 -9.12
C PHE A 142 8.32 -6.59 -8.24
N ALA A 143 9.37 -5.86 -8.58
CA ALA A 143 10.49 -5.60 -7.69
C ALA A 143 10.58 -4.10 -7.45
N LEU A 144 10.90 -3.73 -6.21
CA LEU A 144 11.10 -2.35 -5.78
C LEU A 144 12.53 -2.16 -5.35
N THR A 145 13.18 -1.17 -5.94
CA THR A 145 14.54 -0.75 -5.65
C THR A 145 14.51 0.59 -4.95
N LEU A 146 15.30 0.75 -3.89
CA LEU A 146 15.64 2.02 -3.27
C LEU A 146 17.10 2.38 -3.59
N THR A 147 17.32 3.60 -4.04
CA THR A 147 18.65 4.18 -4.28
C THR A 147 18.87 5.38 -3.37
N ASP A 148 20.04 5.46 -2.75
CA ASP A 148 20.52 6.58 -1.94
C ASP A 148 22.01 6.87 -2.22
N GLU A 149 22.66 7.71 -1.39
CA GLU A 149 24.09 8.01 -1.52
C GLU A 149 25.02 6.82 -1.28
N ASN A 150 24.55 5.79 -0.57
CA ASN A 150 25.31 4.56 -0.26
C ASN A 150 25.16 3.52 -1.37
N GLY A 151 24.20 3.69 -2.28
CA GLY A 151 24.02 2.88 -3.48
C GLY A 151 22.58 2.40 -3.66
N GLU A 152 22.44 1.27 -4.34
CA GLU A 152 21.17 0.68 -4.70
C GLU A 152 20.91 -0.59 -3.87
N ARG A 153 19.68 -0.77 -3.38
CA ARG A 153 19.21 -2.04 -2.79
C ARG A 153 17.79 -2.38 -3.20
N ILE A 154 17.53 -3.67 -3.40
CA ILE A 154 16.18 -4.19 -3.64
C ILE A 154 15.49 -4.32 -2.28
N VAL A 155 14.36 -3.63 -2.10
CA VAL A 155 13.56 -3.62 -0.87
C VAL A 155 12.35 -4.55 -0.93
N HIS A 156 11.97 -4.98 -2.14
CA HIS A 156 10.91 -5.97 -2.35
C HIS A 156 11.11 -6.70 -3.68
N ASP A 157 10.82 -8.00 -3.70
CA ASP A 157 10.67 -8.80 -4.92
C ASP A 157 9.61 -9.90 -4.72
N ASP A 158 8.55 -9.90 -5.53
CA ASP A 158 7.49 -10.92 -5.49
C ASP A 158 7.97 -12.34 -5.90
N GLY A 159 9.17 -12.49 -6.44
CA GLY A 159 9.68 -13.75 -6.95
C GLY A 159 8.93 -14.24 -8.20
N GLU A 160 8.87 -15.56 -8.41
CA GLU A 160 8.20 -16.16 -9.58
C GLU A 160 6.70 -16.44 -9.35
N LYS A 161 6.26 -16.51 -8.09
CA LYS A 161 4.89 -16.89 -7.73
C LYS A 161 4.28 -15.90 -6.75
N LEU A 162 3.19 -15.27 -7.17
CA LEU A 162 2.47 -14.30 -6.34
C LEU A 162 1.74 -15.01 -5.19
N PRO A 163 1.62 -14.35 -4.02
CA PRO A 163 0.73 -14.83 -2.96
C PRO A 163 -0.72 -14.77 -3.44
N ALA A 164 -1.56 -15.69 -2.95
CA ALA A 164 -2.97 -15.77 -3.35
C ALA A 164 -3.74 -14.45 -3.11
N SER A 165 -3.34 -13.67 -2.11
CA SER A 165 -3.93 -12.36 -1.83
C SER A 165 -3.72 -11.32 -2.93
N ARG A 166 -2.78 -11.55 -3.86
CA ARG A 166 -2.47 -10.64 -4.97
C ARG A 166 -3.45 -10.76 -6.14
N GLY A 167 -4.11 -11.91 -6.28
CA GLY A 167 -4.97 -12.23 -7.42
C GLY A 167 -4.25 -12.07 -8.76
N CYS A 168 -5.02 -11.76 -9.82
CA CYS A 168 -4.51 -11.52 -11.18
C CYS A 168 -4.05 -10.08 -11.38
N ALA A 169 -2.99 -9.67 -10.68
CA ALA A 169 -2.37 -8.35 -10.84
C ALA A 169 -1.70 -8.22 -12.20
N PHE A 170 -2.04 -7.21 -13.00
CA PHE A 170 -1.42 -6.96 -14.32
C PHE A 170 -0.61 -5.66 -14.36
N ASN A 171 -0.72 -4.78 -13.36
CA ASN A 171 0.14 -3.58 -13.25
C ASN A 171 0.33 -3.13 -11.80
N TYR A 172 1.38 -2.34 -11.59
CA TYR A 172 1.75 -1.72 -10.33
C TYR A 172 2.21 -0.29 -10.56
N ARG A 173 1.97 0.60 -9.60
CA ARG A 173 2.41 2.01 -9.65
C ARG A 173 2.84 2.46 -8.27
N LEU A 174 3.87 3.29 -8.19
CA LEU A 174 4.21 4.00 -6.95
C LEU A 174 3.11 5.01 -6.66
N TYR A 175 2.57 4.98 -5.44
CA TYR A 175 1.59 5.96 -4.96
C TYR A 175 2.26 7.01 -4.08
N GLY A 176 3.14 6.61 -3.17
CA GLY A 176 3.82 7.54 -2.28
C GLY A 176 4.67 6.84 -1.24
N VAL A 177 5.35 7.61 -0.42
CA VAL A 177 6.09 7.11 0.74
C VAL A 177 5.54 7.76 1.99
N VAL A 178 5.28 6.95 3.00
CA VAL A 178 4.88 7.40 4.32
C VAL A 178 5.93 7.04 5.37
N MET A 179 6.07 7.85 6.40
CA MET A 179 6.92 7.58 7.56
C MET A 179 6.23 8.00 8.86
N PRO A 180 6.62 7.49 10.04
CA PRO A 180 6.05 7.98 11.28
C PRO A 180 6.39 9.45 11.50
N PHE A 181 5.40 10.23 11.97
CA PHE A 181 5.57 11.64 12.26
C PHE A 181 6.76 11.90 13.20
N TYR A 182 7.50 12.97 12.94
CA TYR A 182 8.73 13.37 13.65
C TYR A 182 9.91 12.39 13.61
N THR A 183 9.83 11.32 12.82
CA THR A 183 11.04 10.55 12.51
C THR A 183 11.89 11.29 11.47
N LEU A 184 13.20 11.13 11.52
CA LEU A 184 14.15 11.75 10.58
C LEU A 184 14.98 10.65 9.88
N SER A 185 14.34 9.52 9.58
CA SER A 185 14.97 8.31 9.04
C SER A 185 13.95 7.48 8.27
N LEU A 186 14.40 6.72 7.27
CA LEU A 186 13.56 5.74 6.54
C LEU A 186 13.42 4.38 7.24
N GLU A 187 14.00 4.19 8.43
CA GLU A 187 13.97 2.91 9.17
C GLU A 187 12.55 2.33 9.35
N HIS A 188 11.54 3.18 9.44
CA HIS A 188 10.14 2.77 9.57
C HIS A 188 9.26 3.32 8.44
N ALA A 189 9.87 3.83 7.38
CA ALA A 189 9.14 4.29 6.22
C ALA A 189 8.54 3.13 5.43
N VAL A 190 7.46 3.41 4.72
CA VAL A 190 6.69 2.44 3.94
C VAL A 190 6.41 3.05 2.57
N ALA A 191 6.80 2.35 1.52
CA ALA A 191 6.34 2.66 0.17
C ALA A 191 4.92 2.12 -0.03
N ILE A 192 4.02 2.98 -0.50
CA ILE A 192 2.68 2.61 -0.89
C ILE A 192 2.66 2.36 -2.40
N VAL A 193 2.28 1.15 -2.79
CA VAL A 193 2.22 0.71 -4.18
C VAL A 193 0.78 0.44 -4.54
N SER A 194 0.27 1.09 -5.58
CA SER A 194 -1.00 0.71 -6.19
C SER A 194 -0.79 -0.59 -6.96
N VAL A 195 -1.67 -1.55 -6.78
CA VAL A 195 -1.75 -2.78 -7.58
C VAL A 195 -3.09 -2.84 -8.29
N TYR A 196 -3.11 -3.39 -9.50
CA TYR A 196 -4.29 -3.49 -10.34
C TYR A 196 -4.57 -4.96 -10.64
N PRO A 197 -5.22 -5.71 -9.73
CA PRO A 197 -5.81 -7.02 -10.04
C PRO A 197 -6.99 -6.91 -11.00
N GLY A 198 -7.24 -7.98 -11.74
CA GLY A 198 -8.46 -8.15 -12.52
C GLY A 198 -9.70 -8.22 -11.63
N GLY A 199 -10.66 -7.35 -11.90
CA GLY A 199 -12.00 -7.36 -11.33
C GLY A 199 -13.06 -7.62 -12.41
N PHE A 200 -14.32 -7.71 -12.01
CA PHE A 200 -15.44 -8.05 -12.91
C PHE A 200 -15.61 -7.05 -14.07
N GLU A 201 -15.46 -5.74 -13.82
CA GLU A 201 -15.61 -4.69 -14.82
C GLU A 201 -14.27 -4.09 -15.29
N GLY A 202 -13.16 -4.74 -14.94
CA GLY A 202 -11.82 -4.28 -15.29
C GLY A 202 -10.91 -4.14 -14.07
N PRO A 203 -9.88 -3.26 -14.14
CA PRO A 203 -8.92 -3.05 -13.06
C PRO A 203 -9.54 -2.72 -11.71
N ASP A 204 -9.32 -3.56 -10.70
CA ASP A 204 -9.76 -3.31 -9.33
C ASP A 204 -8.60 -2.78 -8.49
N ARG A 205 -8.35 -1.47 -8.51
CA ARG A 205 -7.18 -0.90 -7.84
C ARG A 205 -7.19 -1.18 -6.34
N ARG A 206 -6.08 -1.75 -5.85
CA ARG A 206 -5.77 -1.97 -4.44
C ARG A 206 -4.44 -1.32 -4.05
N PHE A 207 -4.12 -1.35 -2.76
CA PHE A 207 -2.84 -0.87 -2.24
C PHE A 207 -2.06 -1.95 -1.52
N LEU A 208 -0.74 -1.90 -1.72
CA LEU A 208 0.27 -2.66 -0.99
C LEU A 208 1.13 -1.67 -0.22
N ALA A 209 1.67 -2.13 0.90
CA ALA A 209 2.61 -1.38 1.71
C ALA A 209 3.88 -2.22 1.84
N VAL A 210 5.01 -1.61 1.46
CA VAL A 210 6.33 -2.23 1.41
C VAL A 210 7.23 -1.51 2.42
N PRO A 211 7.67 -2.16 3.51
CA PRO A 211 8.60 -1.57 4.45
C PRO A 211 9.93 -1.21 3.78
N LEU A 212 10.45 -0.01 4.02
CA LEU A 212 11.70 0.45 3.42
C LEU A 212 12.91 0.21 4.31
N GLY A 213 12.78 0.11 5.63
CA GLY A 213 13.92 0.00 6.56
C GLY A 213 14.64 -1.36 6.62
N GLN A 214 14.43 -2.24 5.63
CA GLN A 214 15.05 -3.58 5.59
C GLN A 214 16.54 -3.58 5.27
#